data_AF-A0A4V1QX68-F1
#
_entry.id   AF-A0A4V1QX68-F1
#
_cell.length_a   1.000
_cell.length_b   1.000
_cell.length_c   1.000
_cell.angle_alpha   90.00
_cell.angle_beta   90.00
_cell.angle_gamma   90.00
#
_symmetry.space_group_name_H-M   'P 1'
#
loop_
_entity.id
_entity.type
_entity.pdbx_description
1 polymer ?
#
loop_
_entity_poly.entity_id
_entity_poly.type
_entity_poly.pdbx_seq_one_letter_code
_entity_poly.pdbx_strand_id
1 'polypeptide(L)'
;MNNSMPVFNPTYYNEKNKKIIKNLLRQESPYDLQQFESILFSRLHGEPYIIKSIVTYYVEIYVDFLYFNYHYENLESWSQLTMYSPKNVFQGMISPFSPQTEVDFHFLNYNIGQFSSIEEWNQHCTNVNSTLKFIDVNGLEVVLQVKNLKEDIEILSNIIQKFFEIKNKESYTMEDFKNFENDLEKCKLKNEVYTNNMLYSIKGNVEYLSKYISTMRKEYETMDKTLTDLQVLKKNIEELQEENSKTKDFYLTTSGAVMALISIVSGNISLSSKNISLNYLLIFNASILFAILIFSVLFHSIYNSNEKTYPKNLVHFIGCLLLIIVVGLLFYA
;
A
#
# COMPACT_ATOMS: atom_id res chain seq x y z
N MET A 1 -1.63 -44.70 -7.23
CA MET A 1 -0.42 -43.87 -7.40
C MET A 1 0.70 -44.79 -7.78
N ASN A 2 1.32 -44.61 -8.94
CA ASN A 2 2.49 -45.40 -9.32
C ASN A 2 3.63 -45.04 -8.36
N ASN A 3 3.96 -45.96 -7.44
CA ASN A 3 5.12 -45.86 -6.56
C ASN A 3 6.41 -46.09 -7.36
N SER A 4 6.69 -45.23 -8.34
CA SER A 4 8.02 -45.19 -8.94
C SER A 4 8.97 -44.57 -7.91
N MET A 5 10.01 -45.31 -7.54
CA MET A 5 11.08 -44.79 -6.69
C MET A 5 11.65 -43.50 -7.28
N PRO A 6 12.03 -42.53 -6.43
CA PRO A 6 12.67 -41.31 -6.89
C PRO A 6 13.96 -41.66 -7.64
N VAL A 7 14.10 -41.10 -8.83
CA VAL A 7 15.33 -41.22 -9.63
C VAL A 7 16.24 -40.04 -9.23
N PHE A 8 17.32 -40.33 -8.52
CA PHE A 8 18.24 -39.31 -8.04
C PHE A 8 19.21 -38.84 -9.12
N ASN A 9 19.51 -37.54 -9.15
CA ASN A 9 20.41 -36.94 -10.12
C ASN A 9 21.88 -37.34 -9.85
N PRO A 10 22.66 -37.72 -10.89
CA PRO A 10 24.08 -38.03 -10.76
C PRO A 10 24.94 -36.92 -10.16
N THR A 11 24.46 -35.67 -10.14
CA THR A 11 25.15 -34.53 -9.51
C THR A 11 25.40 -34.76 -8.02
N TYR A 12 24.47 -35.39 -7.32
CA TYR A 12 24.58 -35.66 -5.88
C TYR A 12 24.50 -37.16 -5.55
N TYR A 13 23.87 -37.96 -6.41
CA TYR A 13 23.92 -39.42 -6.34
C TYR A 13 25.13 -39.94 -7.11
N ASN A 14 26.30 -39.88 -6.47
CA ASN A 14 27.57 -40.27 -7.06
C ASN A 14 28.52 -40.98 -6.08
N GLU A 15 29.54 -41.61 -6.63
CA GLU A 15 30.54 -42.36 -5.85
C GLU A 15 31.37 -41.47 -4.92
N LYS A 16 31.55 -40.19 -5.25
CA LYS A 16 32.30 -39.26 -4.39
C LYS A 16 31.55 -39.02 -3.08
N ASN A 17 30.28 -38.63 -3.15
CA ASN A 17 29.43 -38.41 -1.97
C ASN A 17 29.27 -39.68 -1.16
N LYS A 18 29.02 -40.82 -1.83
CA LYS A 18 28.94 -42.12 -1.16
C LYS A 18 30.22 -42.46 -0.41
N LYS A 19 31.39 -42.24 -1.02
CA LYS A 19 32.70 -42.48 -0.40
C LYS A 19 32.94 -41.57 0.80
N ILE A 20 32.48 -40.31 0.76
CA ILE A 20 32.56 -39.38 1.89
C ILE A 20 31.78 -39.95 3.09
N ILE A 21 30.53 -40.36 2.90
CA ILE A 21 29.72 -40.94 4.00
C ILE A 21 30.33 -42.25 4.51
N LYS A 22 30.82 -43.12 3.62
CA LYS A 22 31.54 -44.35 4.02
C LYS A 22 32.81 -44.05 4.83
N ASN A 23 33.51 -42.96 4.54
CA ASN A 23 34.68 -42.56 5.31
C ASN A 23 34.32 -42.06 6.71
N LEU A 24 33.19 -41.38 6.86
CA LEU A 24 32.67 -41.00 8.19
C LEU A 24 32.33 -42.25 9.00
N LEU A 25 31.62 -43.22 8.40
CA LEU A 25 31.39 -44.53 9.03
C LEU A 25 32.71 -45.23 9.40
N ARG A 26 33.71 -45.20 8.52
CA ARG A 26 35.02 -45.83 8.78
C ARG A 26 35.71 -45.24 10.01
N GLN A 27 35.55 -43.95 10.27
CA GLN A 27 36.16 -43.29 11.43
C GLN A 27 35.54 -43.78 12.75
N GLU A 28 34.26 -44.17 12.73
CA GLU A 28 33.54 -44.65 13.91
C GLU A 28 33.52 -46.17 14.07
N SER A 29 33.29 -46.91 12.97
CA SER A 29 33.28 -48.37 12.95
C SER A 29 33.98 -48.92 11.69
N PRO A 30 35.30 -49.12 11.74
CA PRO A 30 36.09 -49.63 10.60
C PRO A 30 35.67 -51.01 10.12
N TYR A 31 35.11 -51.84 11.00
CA TYR A 31 34.81 -53.26 10.73
C TYR A 31 33.48 -53.46 10.01
N ASP A 32 32.57 -52.47 10.05
CA ASP A 32 31.21 -52.61 9.55
C ASP A 32 31.01 -52.10 8.11
N LEU A 33 32.09 -51.69 7.44
CA LEU A 33 32.05 -51.11 6.09
C LEU A 33 31.46 -52.04 5.02
N GLN A 34 31.60 -53.36 5.21
CA GLN A 34 31.11 -54.35 4.24
C GLN A 34 29.58 -54.35 4.13
N GLN A 35 28.88 -53.97 5.21
CA GLN A 35 27.41 -53.97 5.25
C GLN A 35 26.81 -52.70 4.63
N PHE A 36 27.58 -51.62 4.47
CA PHE A 36 27.05 -50.33 4.00
C PHE A 36 26.36 -50.44 2.63
N GLU A 37 27.01 -51.09 1.66
CA GLU A 37 26.47 -51.18 0.29
C GLU A 37 25.20 -52.04 0.23
N SER A 38 25.16 -53.17 0.95
CA SER A 38 23.99 -54.04 0.97
C SER A 38 22.79 -53.35 1.62
N ILE A 39 23.02 -52.65 2.74
CA ILE A 39 21.96 -51.93 3.45
C ILE A 39 21.45 -50.75 2.61
N LEU A 40 22.37 -49.99 2.01
CA LEU A 40 22.01 -48.89 1.12
C LEU A 40 21.19 -49.39 -0.07
N PHE A 41 21.60 -50.49 -0.69
CA PHE A 41 20.88 -51.09 -1.81
C PHE A 41 19.45 -51.47 -1.39
N SER A 42 19.29 -52.22 -0.31
CA SER A 42 17.96 -52.61 0.20
C SER A 42 17.10 -51.40 0.56
N ARG A 43 17.68 -50.38 1.20
CA ARG A 43 16.96 -49.16 1.62
C ARG A 43 16.46 -48.34 0.44
N LEU A 44 17.26 -48.22 -0.62
CA LEU A 44 16.87 -47.52 -1.85
C LEU A 44 15.83 -48.29 -2.67
N HIS A 45 15.85 -49.63 -2.61
CA HIS A 45 14.93 -50.52 -3.35
C HIS A 45 13.73 -51.00 -2.52
N GLY A 46 13.47 -50.37 -1.37
CA GLY A 46 12.26 -50.60 -0.59
C GLY A 46 12.18 -52.00 0.02
N GLU A 47 13.31 -52.69 0.13
CA GLU A 47 13.40 -53.97 0.79
C GLU A 47 13.41 -53.74 2.32
N PRO A 48 12.59 -54.48 3.09
CA PRO A 48 12.55 -54.31 4.53
C PRO A 48 13.89 -54.71 5.14
N TYR A 49 14.55 -53.74 5.78
CA TYR A 49 15.74 -54.00 6.57
C TYR A 49 15.56 -53.43 7.98
N ILE A 50 15.63 -54.32 8.98
CA ILE A 50 15.44 -53.99 10.41
C ILE A 50 16.73 -54.30 11.16
N ILE A 51 17.86 -53.74 10.73
CA ILE A 51 19.01 -53.67 11.63
C ILE A 51 19.13 -52.22 12.05
N LYS A 52 18.83 -51.96 13.33
CA LYS A 52 19.12 -50.69 13.96
C LYS A 52 20.59 -50.74 14.41
N SER A 53 21.47 -50.13 13.63
CA SER A 53 22.92 -50.14 13.87
C SER A 53 23.55 -48.81 13.49
N ILE A 54 24.81 -48.62 13.87
CA ILE A 54 25.61 -47.47 13.41
C ILE A 54 25.71 -47.42 11.89
N VAL A 55 25.81 -48.58 11.22
CA VAL A 55 25.84 -48.64 9.74
C VAL A 55 24.56 -48.09 9.15
N THR A 56 23.42 -48.48 9.70
CA THR A 56 22.11 -48.03 9.23
C THR A 56 21.94 -46.53 9.43
N TYR A 57 22.45 -45.97 10.52
CA TYR A 57 22.48 -44.52 10.73
C TYR A 57 23.26 -43.80 9.63
N TYR A 58 24.43 -44.31 9.26
CA TYR A 58 25.23 -43.75 8.17
C TYR A 58 24.58 -43.95 6.78
N VAL A 59 23.85 -45.03 6.58
CA VAL A 59 23.02 -45.22 5.38
C VAL A 59 21.90 -44.17 5.35
N GLU A 60 21.20 -43.94 6.46
CA GLU A 60 20.16 -42.90 6.53
C GLU A 60 20.76 -41.49 6.36
N ILE A 61 21.97 -41.19 6.84
CA ILE A 61 22.64 -39.91 6.50
C ILE A 61 22.74 -39.75 4.98
N TYR A 62 23.19 -40.77 4.26
CA TYR A 62 23.32 -40.69 2.81
C TYR A 62 21.95 -40.59 2.13
N VAL A 63 20.98 -41.39 2.56
CA VAL A 63 19.63 -41.40 2.00
C VAL A 63 18.93 -40.06 2.24
N ASP A 64 18.96 -39.52 3.46
CA ASP A 64 18.41 -38.21 3.81
C ASP A 64 19.09 -37.10 3.02
N PHE A 65 20.41 -37.18 2.80
CA PHE A 65 21.14 -36.27 1.91
C PHE A 65 20.63 -36.34 0.46
N LEU A 66 20.35 -37.54 -0.07
CA LEU A 66 19.78 -37.71 -1.41
C LEU A 66 18.39 -37.09 -1.51
N TYR A 67 17.52 -37.36 -0.54
CA TYR A 67 16.17 -36.79 -0.50
C TYR A 67 16.17 -35.28 -0.30
N PHE A 68 17.09 -34.75 0.53
CA PHE A 68 17.29 -33.32 0.71
C PHE A 68 17.60 -32.61 -0.62
N ASN A 69 18.53 -33.16 -1.41
CA ASN A 69 18.84 -32.62 -2.74
C ASN A 69 17.68 -32.80 -3.72
N TYR A 70 17.03 -33.96 -3.70
CA TYR A 70 15.88 -34.26 -4.57
C TYR A 70 14.73 -33.28 -4.34
N HIS A 71 14.45 -32.92 -3.09
CA HIS A 71 13.43 -31.94 -2.74
C HIS A 71 13.68 -30.57 -3.39
N TYR A 72 14.93 -30.10 -3.32
CA TYR A 72 15.34 -28.84 -3.94
C TYR A 72 15.41 -28.89 -5.46
N GLU A 73 15.75 -30.05 -6.03
CA GLU A 73 15.75 -30.26 -7.48
C GLU A 73 14.34 -30.22 -8.07
N ASN A 74 13.38 -30.86 -7.41
CA ASN A 74 12.01 -30.99 -7.90
C ASN A 74 11.10 -29.83 -7.48
N LEU A 75 11.65 -28.83 -6.79
CA LEU A 75 10.95 -27.61 -6.38
C LEU A 75 9.63 -27.93 -5.65
N GLU A 76 9.65 -28.94 -4.78
CA GLU A 76 8.48 -29.36 -4.00
C GLU A 76 8.12 -28.26 -2.99
N SER A 77 7.44 -27.23 -3.48
CA SER A 77 7.18 -25.95 -2.81
C SER A 77 6.23 -26.03 -1.61
N TRP A 78 5.69 -27.21 -1.31
CA TRP A 78 4.61 -27.46 -0.35
C TRP A 78 4.88 -28.65 0.59
N SER A 79 6.14 -29.05 0.75
CA SER A 79 6.44 -30.11 1.71
C SER A 79 6.24 -29.61 3.13
N GLN A 80 5.44 -30.34 3.91
CA GLN A 80 5.34 -30.17 5.37
C GLN A 80 6.61 -30.62 6.10
N LEU A 81 7.58 -31.21 5.39
CA LEU A 81 8.81 -31.70 5.97
C LEU A 81 9.73 -30.53 6.32
N THR A 82 9.99 -30.37 7.62
CA THR A 82 10.91 -29.36 8.15
C THR A 82 12.35 -29.86 8.22
N MET A 83 12.53 -31.19 8.28
CA MET A 83 13.85 -31.82 8.32
C MET A 83 13.80 -33.31 7.92
N TYR A 84 14.94 -33.83 7.49
CA TYR A 84 15.23 -35.26 7.58
C TYR A 84 16.22 -35.52 8.72
N SER A 85 15.93 -36.54 9.53
CA SER A 85 16.74 -36.88 10.69
C SER A 85 17.15 -38.35 10.65
N PRO A 86 18.43 -38.63 10.38
CA PRO A 86 18.97 -39.99 10.39
C PRO A 86 18.78 -40.66 11.74
N LYS A 87 18.69 -39.89 12.84
CA LYS A 87 18.47 -40.39 14.21
C LYS A 87 17.16 -41.15 14.39
N ASN A 88 16.19 -40.97 13.48
CA ASN A 88 14.93 -41.71 13.49
C ASN A 88 15.13 -43.23 13.41
N VAL A 89 16.25 -43.72 12.84
CA VAL A 89 16.63 -45.14 12.87
C VAL A 89 16.71 -45.72 14.29
N PHE A 90 17.05 -44.89 15.28
CA PHE A 90 17.21 -45.30 16.67
C PHE A 90 15.93 -45.18 17.50
N GLN A 91 14.82 -44.72 16.91
CA GLN A 91 13.57 -44.53 17.64
C GLN A 91 13.11 -45.84 18.31
N GLY A 92 12.82 -45.77 19.61
CA GLY A 92 12.39 -46.92 20.43
C GLY A 92 13.52 -47.84 20.91
N MET A 93 14.79 -47.48 20.73
CA MET A 93 15.90 -48.18 21.41
C MET A 93 16.00 -47.77 22.89
N ILE A 94 16.22 -48.74 23.77
CA ILE A 94 16.40 -48.53 25.21
C ILE A 94 17.74 -47.80 25.50
N SER A 95 18.76 -48.06 24.69
CA SER A 95 20.06 -47.37 24.73
C SER A 95 20.51 -47.11 23.29
N PRO A 96 20.17 -45.94 22.72
CA PRO A 96 20.58 -45.59 21.37
C PRO A 96 22.10 -45.36 21.33
N PHE A 97 22.73 -45.76 20.22
CA PHE A 97 24.12 -45.39 19.96
C PHE A 97 24.23 -43.88 19.81
N SER A 98 25.30 -43.29 20.36
CA SER A 98 25.65 -41.89 20.13
C SER A 98 26.72 -41.84 19.03
N PRO A 99 26.35 -41.53 17.77
CA PRO A 99 27.31 -41.38 16.70
C PRO A 99 28.19 -40.16 16.96
N GLN A 100 29.45 -40.18 16.50
CA GLN A 100 30.33 -39.01 16.58
C GLN A 100 29.93 -37.95 15.56
N THR A 101 29.44 -38.38 14.40
CA THR A 101 28.83 -37.52 13.39
C THR A 101 27.35 -37.38 13.67
N GLU A 102 26.93 -36.21 14.12
CA GLU A 102 25.51 -35.86 14.23
C GLU A 102 25.13 -34.81 13.19
N VAL A 103 24.14 -35.15 12.36
CA VAL A 103 23.57 -34.23 11.37
C VAL A 103 22.07 -34.49 11.24
N ASP A 104 21.32 -33.41 11.09
CA ASP A 104 19.95 -33.40 10.60
C ASP A 104 19.93 -32.47 9.38
N PHE A 105 19.15 -32.82 8.35
CA PHE A 105 19.06 -32.06 7.10
C PHE A 105 17.83 -31.15 7.16
N HIS A 106 18.03 -29.89 7.57
CA HIS A 106 16.99 -28.90 7.73
C HIS A 106 16.70 -28.15 6.43
N PHE A 107 15.43 -28.05 6.07
CA PHE A 107 14.98 -27.29 4.89
C PHE A 107 14.86 -25.80 5.21
N LEU A 108 15.26 -24.94 4.28
CA LEU A 108 14.96 -23.52 4.35
C LEU A 108 13.46 -23.28 4.12
N ASN A 109 12.75 -22.84 5.16
CA ASN A 109 11.38 -22.37 5.05
C ASN A 109 11.32 -20.98 4.40
N TYR A 110 10.86 -20.92 3.16
CA TYR A 110 10.67 -19.68 2.42
C TYR A 110 9.40 -18.91 2.83
N ASN A 111 8.50 -19.51 3.62
CA ASN A 111 7.27 -18.88 4.09
C ASN A 111 7.53 -17.99 5.33
N ILE A 112 8.41 -17.00 5.19
CA ILE A 112 8.91 -16.19 6.31
C ILE A 112 7.81 -15.41 7.06
N GLY A 113 6.67 -15.13 6.44
CA GLY A 113 5.53 -14.50 7.11
C GLY A 113 4.76 -15.42 8.08
N GLN A 114 5.09 -16.72 8.12
CA GLN A 114 4.50 -17.67 9.08
C GLN A 114 5.24 -17.73 10.43
N PHE A 115 6.44 -17.15 10.52
CA PHE A 115 7.19 -17.12 11.77
C PHE A 115 6.51 -16.21 12.80
N SER A 116 6.50 -16.67 14.04
CA SER A 116 5.87 -15.94 15.15
C SER A 116 6.76 -14.81 15.63
N SER A 117 8.09 -15.02 15.61
CA SER A 117 9.09 -14.05 16.06
C SER A 117 10.40 -14.12 15.26
N ILE A 118 11.26 -13.10 15.42
CA ILE A 118 12.59 -13.06 14.79
C ILE A 118 13.53 -14.09 15.42
N GLU A 119 13.34 -14.44 16.69
CA GLU A 119 14.11 -15.48 17.38
C GLU A 119 13.83 -16.87 16.77
N GLU A 120 12.57 -17.15 16.43
CA GLU A 120 12.19 -18.40 15.74
C GLU A 120 12.87 -18.50 14.38
N TRP A 121 12.92 -17.39 13.62
CA TRP A 121 13.66 -17.31 12.36
C TRP A 121 15.16 -17.53 12.55
N ASN A 122 15.77 -16.88 13.54
CA ASN A 122 17.20 -17.02 13.81
C ASN A 122 17.57 -18.47 14.20
N GLN A 123 16.72 -19.13 14.98
CA GLN A 123 16.90 -20.54 15.31
C GLN A 123 16.78 -21.42 14.06
N HIS A 124 15.78 -21.15 13.22
CA HIS A 124 15.61 -21.83 11.94
C HIS A 124 16.85 -21.67 11.04
N CYS A 125 17.38 -20.45 10.88
CA CYS A 125 18.60 -20.21 10.12
C CYS A 125 19.81 -20.94 10.72
N THR A 126 19.91 -21.00 12.05
CA THR A 126 20.98 -21.76 12.73
C THR A 126 20.94 -23.24 12.36
N ASN A 127 19.74 -23.82 12.30
CA ASN A 127 19.52 -25.22 11.93
C ASN A 127 19.84 -25.47 10.44
N VAL A 128 19.41 -24.59 9.53
CA VAL A 128 19.76 -24.72 8.10
C VAL A 128 21.27 -24.55 7.90
N ASN A 129 21.89 -23.60 8.60
CA ASN A 129 23.34 -23.39 8.53
C ASN A 129 24.14 -24.58 9.07
N SER A 130 23.64 -25.34 10.04
CA SER A 130 24.29 -26.57 10.48
C SER A 130 24.32 -27.63 9.37
N THR A 131 23.23 -27.75 8.60
CA THR A 131 23.15 -28.62 7.41
C THR A 131 24.16 -28.18 6.34
N LEU A 132 24.17 -26.88 6.01
CA LEU A 132 25.10 -26.33 5.01
C LEU A 132 26.56 -26.49 5.44
N LYS A 133 26.86 -26.27 6.72
CA LYS A 133 28.19 -26.49 7.28
C LYS A 133 28.62 -27.95 7.17
N PHE A 134 27.72 -28.90 7.46
CA PHE A 134 28.02 -30.32 7.27
C PHE A 134 28.35 -30.65 5.81
N ILE A 135 27.57 -30.13 4.86
CA ILE A 135 27.80 -30.29 3.43
C ILE A 135 29.17 -29.74 3.01
N ASP A 136 29.49 -28.51 3.43
CA ASP A 136 30.73 -27.83 3.06
C ASP A 136 31.97 -28.48 3.66
N VAL A 137 31.95 -28.78 4.97
CA VAL A 137 33.08 -29.37 5.70
C VAL A 137 33.47 -30.72 5.09
N ASN A 138 32.48 -31.48 4.62
CA ASN A 138 32.69 -32.78 4.02
C ASN A 138 32.88 -32.73 2.50
N GLY A 139 32.75 -31.57 1.86
CA GLY A 139 32.91 -31.40 0.42
C GLY A 139 31.89 -32.17 -0.42
N LEU A 140 30.65 -32.31 0.09
CA LEU A 140 29.55 -33.01 -0.59
C LEU A 140 29.07 -32.22 -1.81
N GLU A 141 28.86 -32.91 -2.93
CA GLU A 141 28.34 -32.34 -4.17
C GLU A 141 26.81 -32.28 -4.13
N VAL A 142 26.26 -31.08 -4.36
CA VAL A 142 24.83 -30.79 -4.24
C VAL A 142 24.29 -30.10 -5.50
N VAL A 143 22.96 -30.10 -5.65
CA VAL A 143 22.29 -29.34 -6.71
C VAL A 143 22.47 -27.83 -6.54
N LEU A 144 22.29 -27.08 -7.63
CA LEU A 144 22.47 -25.62 -7.66
C LEU A 144 21.58 -24.92 -6.61
N GLN A 145 20.35 -25.40 -6.44
CA GLN A 145 19.39 -24.84 -5.50
C GLN A 145 19.87 -24.89 -4.06
N VAL A 146 20.58 -25.96 -3.67
CA VAL A 146 21.20 -26.06 -2.33
C VAL A 146 22.35 -25.07 -2.19
N LYS A 147 23.16 -24.88 -3.25
CA LYS A 147 24.27 -23.90 -3.24
C LYS A 147 23.76 -22.47 -3.04
N ASN A 148 22.58 -22.17 -3.57
CA ASN A 148 21.92 -20.88 -3.47
C ASN A 148 21.38 -20.56 -2.06
N LEU A 149 21.25 -21.56 -1.17
CA LEU A 149 20.58 -21.38 0.12
C LEU A 149 21.26 -20.35 1.03
N LYS A 150 22.59 -20.23 0.98
CA LYS A 150 23.31 -19.22 1.80
C LYS A 150 22.88 -17.81 1.44
N GLU A 151 22.87 -17.50 0.14
CA GLU A 151 22.46 -16.19 -0.36
C GLU A 151 20.96 -15.95 -0.10
N ASP A 152 20.12 -16.97 -0.30
CA ASP A 152 18.70 -16.87 0.00
C ASP A 152 18.43 -16.61 1.50
N ILE A 153 19.19 -17.23 2.41
CA ILE A 153 19.08 -16.96 3.87
C ILE A 153 19.38 -15.49 4.16
N GLU A 154 20.41 -14.91 3.56
CA GLU A 154 20.76 -13.50 3.75
C GLU A 154 19.64 -12.58 3.25
N ILE A 155 19.12 -12.84 2.04
CA ILE A 155 18.02 -12.07 1.45
C ILE A 155 16.76 -12.17 2.32
N LEU A 156 16.37 -13.38 2.70
CA LEU A 156 15.19 -13.62 3.53
C LEU A 156 15.35 -12.99 4.92
N SER A 157 16.54 -13.05 5.51
CA SER A 157 16.82 -12.43 6.82
C SER A 157 16.66 -10.91 6.79
N ASN A 158 17.07 -10.26 5.70
CA ASN A 158 16.84 -8.83 5.52
C ASN A 158 15.35 -8.49 5.39
N ILE A 159 14.59 -9.29 4.63
CA ILE A 159 13.15 -9.06 4.44
C ILE A 159 12.37 -9.34 5.73
N ILE A 160 12.66 -10.44 6.43
CA ILE A 160 11.92 -10.80 7.64
C ILE A 160 12.18 -9.81 8.77
N GLN A 161 13.37 -9.21 8.84
CA GLN A 161 13.66 -8.13 9.79
C GLN A 161 12.75 -6.93 9.54
N LYS A 162 12.66 -6.44 8.29
CA LYS A 162 11.74 -5.35 7.91
C LYS A 162 10.27 -5.71 8.16
N PHE A 163 9.90 -6.96 7.86
CA PHE A 163 8.56 -7.48 8.15
C PHE A 163 8.23 -7.38 9.64
N PHE A 164 9.14 -7.82 10.52
CA PHE A 164 8.94 -7.72 11.97
C PHE A 164 9.00 -6.28 12.49
N GLU A 165 9.81 -5.41 11.89
CA GLU A 165 9.79 -3.98 12.20
C GLU A 165 8.39 -3.39 11.98
N ILE A 166 7.75 -3.69 10.85
CA ILE A 166 6.38 -3.25 10.55
C ILE A 166 5.37 -3.96 11.44
N LYS A 167 5.52 -5.27 11.62
CA LYS A 167 4.63 -6.09 12.46
C LYS A 167 4.71 -5.67 13.93
N ASN A 168 5.81 -5.14 14.44
CA ASN A 168 5.97 -4.83 15.86
C ASN A 168 5.90 -3.33 16.18
N LYS A 169 5.97 -2.44 15.18
CA LYS A 169 5.79 -0.99 15.38
C LYS A 169 4.44 -0.72 16.05
N GLU A 170 4.34 0.29 16.91
CA GLU A 170 3.06 0.65 17.55
C GLU A 170 2.10 1.35 16.57
N SER A 171 2.63 2.25 15.75
CA SER A 171 1.90 3.03 14.77
C SER A 171 2.55 2.96 13.38
N TYR A 172 1.72 2.87 12.34
CA TYR A 172 2.15 2.74 10.95
C TYR A 172 1.47 3.81 10.11
N THR A 173 2.14 4.18 9.03
CA THR A 173 1.62 5.03 7.97
C THR A 173 1.48 4.20 6.69
N MET A 174 0.65 4.61 5.73
CA MET A 174 0.63 3.91 4.43
C MET A 174 1.96 4.00 3.69
N GLU A 175 2.78 5.02 3.99
CA GLU A 175 4.12 5.15 3.44
C GLU A 175 5.05 4.04 3.94
N ASP A 176 4.94 3.63 5.21
CA ASP A 176 5.71 2.49 5.75
C ASP A 176 5.38 1.20 4.96
N PHE A 177 4.09 0.95 4.71
CA PHE A 177 3.64 -0.21 3.94
C PHE A 177 4.07 -0.15 2.49
N LYS A 178 3.93 0.99 1.81
CA LYS A 178 4.38 1.17 0.42
C LYS A 178 5.88 0.94 0.27
N ASN A 179 6.69 1.46 1.19
CA ASN A 179 8.13 1.27 1.17
C ASN A 179 8.50 -0.21 1.30
N PHE A 180 7.83 -0.93 2.19
CA PHE A 180 8.04 -2.36 2.34
C PHE A 180 7.54 -3.16 1.13
N GLU A 181 6.38 -2.84 0.58
CA GLU A 181 5.89 -3.49 -0.65
C GLU A 181 6.84 -3.27 -1.83
N ASN A 182 7.40 -2.07 -1.97
CA ASN A 182 8.44 -1.78 -2.97
C ASN A 182 9.71 -2.62 -2.74
N ASP A 183 10.10 -2.84 -1.49
CA ASP A 183 11.23 -3.72 -1.16
C ASP A 183 10.93 -5.18 -1.48
N LEU A 184 9.71 -5.64 -1.22
CA LEU A 184 9.24 -6.98 -1.56
C LEU A 184 9.23 -7.21 -3.08
N GLU A 185 8.76 -6.24 -3.87
CA GLU A 185 8.74 -6.34 -5.34
C GLU A 185 10.14 -6.38 -5.96
N LYS A 186 11.11 -5.70 -5.33
CA LYS A 186 12.51 -5.71 -5.77
C LYS A 186 13.28 -6.94 -5.30
N CYS A 187 12.77 -7.64 -4.30
CA CYS A 187 13.41 -8.82 -3.73
C CYS A 187 13.42 -9.98 -4.74
N LYS A 188 14.61 -10.49 -5.06
CA LYS A 188 14.80 -11.64 -5.93
C LYS A 188 15.66 -12.68 -5.23
N LEU A 189 15.06 -13.81 -4.92
CA LEU A 189 15.77 -14.98 -4.42
C LEU A 189 16.56 -15.63 -5.55
N LYS A 190 17.69 -16.25 -5.24
CA LYS A 190 18.44 -17.07 -6.19
C LYS A 190 17.64 -18.29 -6.62
N ASN A 191 16.90 -18.89 -5.69
CA ASN A 191 15.90 -19.90 -6.02
C ASN A 191 14.57 -19.21 -6.34
N GLU A 192 14.49 -18.63 -7.54
CA GLU A 192 13.39 -17.74 -7.98
C GLU A 192 11.99 -18.34 -7.78
N VAL A 193 11.83 -19.67 -7.90
CA VAL A 193 10.55 -20.37 -7.71
C VAL A 193 9.93 -20.13 -6.34
N TYR A 194 10.75 -19.89 -5.30
CA TYR A 194 10.26 -19.66 -3.95
C TYR A 194 9.96 -18.19 -3.64
N THR A 195 10.19 -17.28 -4.58
CA THR A 195 9.89 -15.84 -4.39
C THR A 195 8.41 -15.64 -4.09
N ASN A 196 7.53 -16.35 -4.81
CA ASN A 196 6.09 -16.28 -4.58
C ASN A 196 5.69 -16.82 -3.20
N ASN A 197 6.33 -17.89 -2.73
CA ASN A 197 6.10 -18.44 -1.39
C ASN A 197 6.39 -17.39 -0.31
N MET A 198 7.55 -16.72 -0.41
CA MET A 198 7.91 -15.62 0.47
C MET A 198 6.86 -14.49 0.42
N LEU A 199 6.51 -14.00 -0.77
CA LEU A 199 5.53 -12.92 -0.93
C LEU A 199 4.15 -13.27 -0.36
N TYR A 200 3.64 -14.47 -0.69
CA TYR A 200 2.34 -14.92 -0.21
C TYR A 200 2.31 -15.14 1.30
N SER A 201 3.41 -15.65 1.88
CA SER A 201 3.48 -15.84 3.33
C SER A 201 3.39 -14.52 4.09
N ILE A 202 4.02 -13.44 3.57
CA ILE A 202 3.99 -12.11 4.17
C ILE A 202 2.63 -11.46 3.97
N LYS A 203 2.14 -11.41 2.72
CA LYS A 203 0.84 -10.78 2.40
C LYS A 203 -0.34 -11.52 3.01
N GLY A 204 -0.21 -12.83 3.23
CA GLY A 204 -1.18 -13.68 3.91
C GLY A 204 -1.10 -13.65 5.43
N ASN A 205 -0.11 -12.98 6.03
CA ASN A 205 -0.01 -12.86 7.48
C ASN A 205 -1.17 -12.00 8.02
N VAL A 206 -1.97 -12.58 8.91
CA VAL A 206 -3.21 -11.96 9.43
C VAL A 206 -2.94 -10.67 10.20
N GLU A 207 -1.88 -10.62 11.00
CA GLU A 207 -1.55 -9.43 11.79
C GLU A 207 -1.08 -8.28 10.90
N TYR A 208 -0.20 -8.58 9.95
CA TYR A 208 0.25 -7.62 8.94
C TYR A 208 -0.93 -7.07 8.14
N LEU A 209 -1.80 -7.95 7.62
CA LEU A 209 -2.97 -7.57 6.83
C LEU A 209 -3.97 -6.73 7.65
N SER A 210 -4.22 -7.10 8.90
CA SER A 210 -5.08 -6.34 9.81
C SER A 210 -4.56 -4.92 10.03
N LYS A 211 -3.24 -4.78 10.27
CA LYS A 211 -2.59 -3.47 10.43
C LYS A 211 -2.67 -2.65 9.14
N TYR A 212 -2.39 -3.26 7.99
CA TYR A 212 -2.51 -2.62 6.68
C TYR A 212 -3.92 -2.07 6.44
N ILE A 213 -4.95 -2.92 6.61
CA ILE A 213 -6.36 -2.52 6.42
C ILE A 213 -6.77 -1.41 7.41
N SER A 214 -6.36 -1.52 8.67
CA SER A 214 -6.67 -0.51 9.68
C SER A 214 -6.05 0.85 9.36
N THR A 215 -4.84 0.86 8.80
CA THR A 215 -4.13 2.08 8.42
C THR A 215 -4.78 2.71 7.20
N MET A 216 -5.15 1.90 6.19
CA MET A 216 -5.94 2.39 5.05
C MET A 216 -7.23 3.04 5.50
N ARG A 217 -8.00 2.41 6.40
CA ARG A 217 -9.27 2.97 6.89
C ARG A 217 -9.10 4.35 7.53
N LYS A 218 -8.06 4.53 8.35
CA LYS A 218 -7.77 5.83 8.99
C LYS A 218 -7.42 6.92 7.97
N GLU A 219 -6.66 6.58 6.94
CA GLU A 219 -6.38 7.53 5.85
C GLU A 219 -7.64 7.89 5.07
N TYR A 220 -8.51 6.92 4.78
CA TYR A 220 -9.80 7.16 4.14
C TYR A 220 -10.70 8.08 4.98
N GLU A 221 -10.82 7.84 6.29
CA GLU A 221 -11.60 8.71 7.20
C GLU A 221 -11.05 10.15 7.21
N THR A 222 -9.72 10.30 7.18
CA THR A 222 -9.07 11.62 7.14
C THR A 222 -9.32 12.33 5.81
N MET A 223 -9.28 11.59 4.69
CA MET A 223 -9.61 12.11 3.37
C MET A 223 -11.07 12.54 3.26
N ASP A 224 -12.01 11.74 3.77
CA ASP A 224 -13.45 12.04 3.71
C ASP A 224 -13.79 13.32 4.49
N LYS A 225 -13.18 13.48 5.68
CA LYS A 225 -13.29 14.72 6.46
C LYS A 225 -12.74 15.93 5.69
N THR A 226 -11.55 15.79 5.10
CA THR A 226 -10.91 16.86 4.31
C THR A 226 -11.76 17.25 3.09
N LEU A 227 -12.37 16.26 2.42
CA LEU A 227 -13.27 16.49 1.30
C LEU A 227 -14.51 17.27 1.72
N THR A 228 -15.09 16.93 2.88
CA THR A 228 -16.23 17.63 3.47
C THR A 228 -15.89 19.10 3.78
N ASP A 229 -14.72 19.34 4.39
CA ASP A 229 -14.25 20.70 4.69
C ASP A 229 -14.04 21.53 3.41
N LEU A 230 -13.50 20.93 2.34
CA LEU A 230 -13.34 21.59 1.04
C LEU A 230 -14.68 21.93 0.37
N GLN A 231 -15.70 21.08 0.52
CA GLN A 231 -17.04 21.37 0.02
C GLN A 231 -17.69 22.56 0.73
N VAL A 232 -17.52 22.66 2.05
CA VAL A 232 -17.97 23.82 2.84
C VAL A 232 -17.24 25.09 2.41
N LEU A 233 -15.92 25.02 2.25
CA LEU A 233 -15.12 26.16 1.79
C LEU A 233 -15.57 26.63 0.40
N LYS A 234 -15.82 25.71 -0.53
CA LYS A 234 -16.33 26.02 -1.86
C LYS A 234 -17.65 26.78 -1.79
N LYS A 235 -18.59 26.31 -0.97
CA LYS A 235 -19.88 26.98 -0.77
C LYS A 235 -19.71 28.41 -0.23
N ASN A 236 -18.84 28.58 0.77
CA ASN A 236 -18.56 29.91 1.34
C ASN A 236 -17.93 30.86 0.30
N ILE A 237 -17.06 30.36 -0.58
CA ILE A 237 -16.50 31.15 -1.68
C ILE A 237 -17.59 31.58 -2.66
N GLU A 238 -18.51 30.68 -3.02
CA GLU A 238 -19.65 31.01 -3.90
C GLU A 238 -20.56 32.08 -3.28
N GLU A 239 -20.87 31.96 -1.98
CA GLU A 239 -21.66 32.96 -1.23
C GLU A 239 -20.96 34.33 -1.19
N LEU A 240 -19.66 34.36 -0.89
CA LEU A 240 -18.86 35.60 -0.90
C LEU A 240 -18.75 36.24 -2.29
N GLN A 241 -18.66 35.42 -3.35
CA GLN A 241 -18.68 35.93 -4.73
C GLN A 241 -20.02 36.58 -5.07
N GLU A 242 -21.13 35.98 -4.64
CA GLU A 242 -22.46 36.55 -4.81
C GLU A 242 -22.60 37.88 -4.04
N GLU A 243 -22.17 37.92 -2.78
CA GLU A 243 -22.21 39.13 -1.95
C GLU A 243 -21.33 40.26 -2.52
N ASN A 244 -20.14 39.92 -3.01
CA ASN A 244 -19.24 40.89 -3.66
C ASN A 244 -19.85 41.42 -4.97
N SER A 245 -20.53 40.58 -5.76
CA SER A 245 -21.26 41.04 -6.95
C SER A 245 -22.36 42.03 -6.58
N LYS A 246 -23.17 41.73 -5.56
CA LYS A 246 -24.23 42.63 -5.08
C LYS A 246 -23.65 43.96 -4.59
N THR A 247 -22.54 43.90 -3.87
CA THR A 247 -21.86 45.09 -3.34
C THR A 247 -21.27 45.94 -4.47
N LYS A 248 -20.66 45.32 -5.47
CA LYS A 248 -20.17 46.00 -6.68
C LYS A 248 -21.32 46.71 -7.41
N ASP A 249 -22.43 46.03 -7.65
CA ASP A 249 -23.59 46.60 -8.35
C ASP A 249 -24.22 47.74 -7.54
N PHE A 250 -24.23 47.62 -6.21
CA PHE A 250 -24.63 48.68 -5.30
C PHE A 250 -23.74 49.92 -5.46
N TYR A 251 -22.42 49.78 -5.32
CA TYR A 251 -21.49 50.91 -5.46
C TYR A 251 -21.60 51.59 -6.83
N LEU A 252 -21.76 50.80 -7.89
CA LEU A 252 -21.90 51.32 -9.25
C LEU A 252 -23.21 52.10 -9.41
N THR A 253 -24.30 51.60 -8.84
CA THR A 253 -25.61 52.27 -8.87
C THR A 253 -25.60 53.54 -8.02
N THR A 254 -25.09 53.50 -6.79
CA THR A 254 -25.04 54.66 -5.88
C THR A 254 -24.09 55.74 -6.40
N SER A 255 -22.93 55.37 -6.93
CA SER A 255 -22.00 56.35 -7.52
C SER A 255 -22.58 57.02 -8.76
N GLY A 256 -23.22 56.26 -9.65
CA GLY A 256 -23.95 56.81 -10.80
C GLY A 256 -25.08 57.76 -10.37
N ALA A 257 -25.81 57.40 -9.32
CA ALA A 257 -26.86 58.22 -8.74
C ALA A 257 -26.36 59.56 -8.19
N VAL A 258 -25.29 59.51 -7.40
CA VAL A 258 -24.67 60.71 -6.83
C VAL A 258 -24.12 61.61 -7.92
N MET A 259 -23.47 61.06 -8.95
CA MET A 259 -22.98 61.84 -10.10
C MET A 259 -24.11 62.51 -10.88
N ALA A 260 -25.23 61.80 -11.09
CA ALA A 260 -26.42 62.38 -11.73
C ALA A 260 -27.02 63.52 -10.90
N LEU A 261 -27.16 63.34 -9.58
CA LEU A 261 -27.66 64.37 -8.67
C LEU A 261 -26.76 65.61 -8.65
N ILE A 262 -25.44 65.42 -8.55
CA ILE A 262 -24.46 66.54 -8.60
C ILE A 262 -24.58 67.30 -9.92
N SER A 263 -24.69 66.59 -11.05
CA SER A 263 -24.84 67.21 -12.37
C SER A 263 -26.13 68.03 -12.48
N ILE A 264 -27.23 67.51 -11.94
CA ILE A 264 -28.54 68.17 -11.90
C ILE A 264 -28.50 69.42 -11.01
N VAL A 265 -27.95 69.32 -9.80
CA VAL A 265 -27.84 70.46 -8.86
C VAL A 265 -26.92 71.55 -9.44
N SER A 266 -25.76 71.17 -10.00
CA SER A 266 -24.84 72.09 -10.66
C SER A 266 -25.50 72.80 -11.85
N GLY A 267 -26.26 72.07 -12.66
CA GLY A 267 -27.09 72.62 -13.73
C GLY A 267 -28.12 73.64 -13.22
N ASN A 268 -28.79 73.35 -12.09
CA ASN A 268 -29.77 74.26 -11.48
C ASN A 268 -29.13 75.59 -11.05
N ILE A 269 -27.99 75.50 -10.36
CA ILE A 269 -27.25 76.68 -9.89
C ILE A 269 -26.84 77.55 -11.08
N SER A 270 -26.38 76.93 -12.17
CA SER A 270 -26.06 77.62 -13.42
C SER A 270 -27.28 78.31 -14.04
N LEU A 271 -28.44 77.65 -14.08
CA LEU A 271 -29.67 78.18 -14.66
C LEU A 271 -30.30 79.29 -13.82
N SER A 272 -30.26 79.20 -12.49
CA SER A 272 -30.78 80.22 -11.57
C SER A 272 -30.05 81.57 -11.68
N SER A 273 -28.87 81.60 -12.30
CA SER A 273 -28.11 82.84 -12.54
C SER A 273 -28.56 83.60 -13.80
N LYS A 274 -29.51 83.06 -14.58
CA LYS A 274 -30.01 83.63 -15.83
C LYS A 274 -31.51 83.95 -15.73
N ASN A 275 -31.98 85.01 -16.43
CA ASN A 275 -33.40 85.39 -16.53
C ASN A 275 -34.21 84.35 -17.35
N ILE A 276 -34.47 83.19 -16.76
CA ILE A 276 -35.19 82.08 -17.37
C ILE A 276 -36.64 82.09 -16.86
N SER A 277 -37.60 81.70 -17.71
CA SER A 277 -39.02 81.71 -17.37
C SER A 277 -39.33 80.75 -16.22
N LEU A 278 -40.31 81.14 -15.39
CA LEU A 278 -40.76 80.39 -14.21
C LEU A 278 -41.15 78.93 -14.54
N ASN A 279 -41.70 78.70 -15.74
CA ASN A 279 -42.14 77.39 -16.21
C ASN A 279 -40.96 76.41 -16.40
N TYR A 280 -39.82 76.90 -16.93
CA TYR A 280 -38.62 76.06 -17.07
C TYR A 280 -38.01 75.70 -15.71
N LEU A 281 -38.07 76.62 -14.75
CA LEU A 281 -37.57 76.40 -13.39
C LEU A 281 -38.41 75.35 -12.64
N LEU A 282 -39.73 75.37 -12.83
CA LEU A 282 -40.65 74.35 -12.31
C LEU A 282 -40.44 72.97 -12.95
N ILE A 283 -40.32 72.90 -14.28
CA ILE A 283 -40.03 71.64 -15.00
C ILE A 283 -38.69 71.05 -14.52
N PHE A 284 -37.69 71.91 -14.34
CA PHE A 284 -36.38 71.50 -13.85
C PHE A 284 -36.45 70.94 -12.43
N ASN A 285 -37.06 71.66 -11.47
CA ASN A 285 -37.20 71.19 -10.08
C ASN A 285 -38.05 69.93 -9.95
N ALA A 286 -39.12 69.79 -10.75
CA ALA A 286 -39.91 68.55 -10.83
C ALA A 286 -39.03 67.38 -11.30
N SER A 287 -38.18 67.60 -12.32
CA SER A 287 -37.25 66.59 -12.82
C SER A 287 -36.25 66.14 -11.74
N ILE A 288 -35.82 67.03 -10.84
CA ILE A 288 -34.95 66.67 -9.69
C ILE A 288 -35.68 65.73 -8.73
N LEU A 289 -36.89 66.11 -8.30
CA LEU A 289 -37.71 65.30 -7.40
C LEU A 289 -38.00 63.91 -7.99
N PHE A 290 -38.27 63.85 -9.29
CA PHE A 290 -38.46 62.59 -10.01
C PHE A 290 -37.18 61.74 -10.09
N ALA A 291 -36.02 62.34 -10.35
CA ALA A 291 -34.75 61.62 -10.33
C ALA A 291 -34.48 60.99 -8.95
N ILE A 292 -34.68 61.75 -7.87
CA ILE A 292 -34.56 61.25 -6.49
C ILE A 292 -35.52 60.07 -6.25
N LEU A 293 -36.74 60.14 -6.76
CA LEU A 293 -37.75 59.09 -6.58
C LEU A 293 -37.40 57.81 -7.34
N ILE A 294 -36.92 57.92 -8.59
CA ILE A 294 -36.39 56.76 -9.35
C ILE A 294 -35.20 56.14 -8.61
N PHE A 295 -34.29 56.95 -8.10
CA PHE A 295 -33.14 56.45 -7.34
C PHE A 295 -33.57 55.74 -6.05
N SER A 296 -34.53 56.28 -5.31
CA SER A 296 -35.05 55.64 -4.10
C SER A 296 -35.68 54.27 -4.39
N VAL A 297 -36.37 54.12 -5.53
CA VAL A 297 -36.97 52.85 -5.94
C VAL A 297 -35.89 51.84 -6.38
N LEU A 298 -34.91 52.28 -7.18
CA LEU A 298 -33.79 51.43 -7.59
C LEU A 298 -32.97 50.97 -6.37
N PHE A 299 -32.71 51.86 -5.41
CA PHE A 299 -32.02 51.54 -4.16
C PHE A 299 -32.79 50.50 -3.33
N HIS A 300 -34.09 50.71 -3.14
CA HIS A 300 -34.94 49.75 -2.42
C HIS A 300 -34.97 48.38 -3.11
N SER A 301 -35.04 48.37 -4.44
CA SER A 301 -35.04 47.12 -5.21
C SER A 301 -33.73 46.34 -5.07
N ILE A 302 -32.57 47.01 -5.09
CA ILE A 302 -31.27 46.32 -4.97
C ILE A 302 -31.06 45.81 -3.55
N TYR A 303 -31.54 46.53 -2.53
CA TYR A 303 -31.27 46.23 -1.12
C TYR A 303 -32.26 45.25 -0.48
N ASN A 304 -33.55 45.29 -0.84
CA ASN A 304 -34.60 44.54 -0.14
C ASN A 304 -35.15 43.31 -0.90
N SER A 305 -34.85 43.12 -2.19
CA SER A 305 -35.35 41.94 -2.89
C SER A 305 -34.41 40.74 -2.70
N ASN A 306 -34.87 39.74 -1.95
CA ASN A 306 -34.33 38.37 -2.04
C ASN A 306 -34.59 37.72 -3.42
N GLU A 307 -35.40 38.36 -4.28
CA GLU A 307 -35.73 37.90 -5.62
C GLU A 307 -34.75 38.43 -6.67
N LYS A 308 -34.22 37.51 -7.50
CA LYS A 308 -33.26 37.73 -8.58
C LYS A 308 -33.80 38.53 -9.78
N THR A 309 -34.90 39.26 -9.63
CA THR A 309 -35.63 39.84 -10.76
C THR A 309 -35.87 41.32 -10.58
N TYR A 310 -35.14 42.09 -11.40
CA TYR A 310 -35.34 43.52 -11.64
C TYR A 310 -36.84 43.82 -11.85
N PRO A 311 -37.45 44.79 -11.12
CA PRO A 311 -38.87 45.11 -11.25
C PRO A 311 -39.10 45.94 -12.51
N LYS A 312 -38.91 45.28 -13.66
CA LYS A 312 -38.93 45.83 -15.02
C LYS A 312 -40.24 46.56 -15.31
N ASN A 313 -41.34 46.01 -14.81
CA ASN A 313 -42.68 46.56 -14.99
C ASN A 313 -42.87 47.89 -14.25
N LEU A 314 -42.30 48.05 -13.06
CA LEU A 314 -42.46 49.27 -12.26
C LEU A 314 -41.60 50.41 -12.84
N VAL A 315 -40.37 50.10 -13.27
CA VAL A 315 -39.50 51.07 -13.96
C VAL A 315 -40.06 51.46 -15.33
N HIS A 316 -40.58 50.52 -16.12
CA HIS A 316 -41.25 50.85 -17.39
C HIS A 316 -42.53 51.65 -17.19
N PHE A 317 -43.32 51.35 -16.15
CA PHE A 317 -44.52 52.12 -15.83
C PHE A 317 -44.17 53.57 -15.46
N ILE A 318 -43.16 53.78 -14.61
CA ILE A 318 -42.68 55.13 -14.24
C ILE A 318 -42.11 55.87 -15.47
N GLY A 319 -41.34 55.18 -16.31
CA GLY A 319 -40.79 55.74 -17.55
C GLY A 319 -41.86 56.17 -18.56
N CYS A 320 -42.91 55.35 -18.74
CA CYS A 320 -44.06 55.71 -19.58
C CYS A 320 -44.83 56.89 -19.00
N LEU A 321 -45.02 56.94 -17.68
CA LEU A 321 -45.69 58.05 -17.01
C LEU A 321 -44.92 59.38 -17.20
N LEU A 322 -43.58 59.31 -17.17
CA LEU A 322 -42.69 60.44 -17.47
C LEU A 322 -42.83 60.95 -18.91
N LEU A 323 -42.89 60.04 -19.88
CA LEU A 323 -43.07 60.40 -21.28
C LEU A 323 -44.41 61.13 -21.49
N ILE A 324 -45.47 60.68 -20.80
CA ILE A 324 -46.78 61.33 -20.83
C ILE A 324 -46.75 62.72 -20.18
N ILE A 325 -46.09 62.88 -19.03
CA ILE A 325 -46.01 64.19 -18.34
C ILE A 325 -45.18 65.19 -19.14
N VAL A 326 -44.03 64.77 -19.69
CA VAL A 326 -43.15 65.65 -20.50
C VAL A 326 -43.84 66.07 -21.79
N VAL A 327 -44.51 65.13 -22.48
CA VAL A 327 -45.28 65.45 -23.69
C VAL A 327 -46.46 66.36 -23.35
N GLY A 328 -47.21 66.09 -22.27
CA GLY A 328 -48.33 66.93 -21.83
C GLY A 328 -47.92 68.36 -21.50
N LEU A 329 -46.76 68.56 -20.88
CA LEU A 329 -46.24 69.90 -20.55
C LEU A 329 -45.65 70.63 -21.77
N LEU A 330 -45.05 69.91 -22.74
CA LEU A 330 -44.58 70.49 -24.00
C LEU A 330 -45.73 70.98 -24.91
N PHE A 331 -46.92 70.39 -24.79
CA PHE A 331 -48.12 70.84 -25.52
C PHE A 331 -48.89 71.96 -24.80
N TYR A 332 -48.57 72.26 -23.53
CA TYR A 332 -49.22 73.30 -22.72
C TYR A 332 -48.32 74.53 -22.47
N ALA A 333 -47.04 74.47 -22.85
CA ALA A 333 -46.10 75.59 -22.90
C ALA A 333 -46.10 76.22 -24.29
#